data_AF-A0A7C4M434-F1
#
_entry.id   AF-A0A7C4M434-F1
#
_cell.length_a   1.000
_cell.length_b   1.000
_cell.length_c   1.000
_cell.angle_alpha   90.00
_cell.angle_beta   90.00
_cell.angle_gamma   90.00
#
_symmetry.space_group_name_H-M   'P 1'
#
loop_
_entity.id
_entity.type
_entity.pdbx_description
1 polymer ?
#
loop_
_entity_poly.entity_id
_entity_poly.type
_entity_poly.pdbx_seq_one_letter_code
_entity_poly.pdbx_strand_id
1 'polypeptide(L)'
;MPIGRKYILEAIREMRTRTPKRNFKQSVELIINLRDVDLSKPENRIQELIELPHPIGKKVNVCVFATGDMALKAKRAGADMVLEKEDIEGMANNKKRQR
;
A
#
# COMPACT_ATOMS: atom_id res chain seq x y z
N MET A 1 -25.41 -9.39 3.11
CA MET A 1 -25.39 -8.02 3.68
C MET A 1 -23.95 -7.65 4.02
N PRO A 2 -23.52 -6.40 3.79
CA PRO A 2 -22.25 -5.93 4.33
C PRO A 2 -22.25 -6.02 5.86
N ILE A 3 -21.10 -6.31 6.44
CA ILE A 3 -20.93 -6.44 7.89
C ILE A 3 -21.28 -5.10 8.54
N GLY A 4 -22.18 -5.12 9.53
CA GLY A 4 -22.59 -3.91 10.24
C GLY A 4 -21.42 -3.25 10.98
N ARG A 5 -21.37 -1.90 10.97
CA ARG A 5 -20.30 -1.11 11.61
C ARG A 5 -20.03 -1.50 13.07
N LYS A 6 -21.08 -1.84 13.82
CA LYS A 6 -21.00 -2.26 15.22
C LYS A 6 -20.07 -3.46 15.40
N TYR A 7 -20.19 -4.48 14.55
CA TYR A 7 -19.39 -5.70 14.61
C TYR A 7 -17.91 -5.44 14.30
N ILE A 8 -17.64 -4.54 13.34
CA ILE A 8 -16.25 -4.15 13.02
C ILE A 8 -15.60 -3.42 14.21
N LEU A 9 -16.33 -2.51 14.86
CA LEU A 9 -15.81 -1.79 16.02
C LEU A 9 -15.53 -2.71 17.21
N GLU A 10 -16.39 -3.70 17.43
CA GLU A 10 -16.21 -4.71 18.47
C GLU A 10 -14.96 -5.57 18.21
N ALA A 11 -14.82 -6.09 16.98
CA ALA A 11 -13.63 -6.85 16.58
C ALA A 11 -12.33 -6.05 16.70
N ILE A 12 -12.33 -4.76 16.34
CA ILE A 12 -11.14 -3.89 16.49
C ILE A 12 -10.80 -3.69 17.97
N ARG A 13 -11.79 -3.52 18.85
CA ARG A 13 -11.55 -3.38 20.30
C ARG A 13 -10.95 -4.66 20.88
N GLU A 14 -11.52 -5.80 20.53
CA GLU A 14 -11.02 -7.12 20.96
C GLU A 14 -9.60 -7.38 20.45
N MET A 15 -9.33 -7.06 19.17
CA MET A 15 -7.97 -7.17 18.62
C MET A 15 -6.99 -6.30 19.40
N ARG A 16 -7.35 -5.06 19.76
CA ARG A 16 -6.48 -4.17 20.54
C ARG A 16 -6.21 -4.67 21.96
N THR A 17 -7.16 -5.35 22.60
CA THR A 17 -6.95 -5.87 23.96
C THR A 17 -6.12 -7.14 23.98
N ARG A 18 -6.27 -8.00 22.96
CA ARG A 18 -5.54 -9.27 22.85
C ARG A 18 -4.11 -9.09 22.30
N THR A 19 -3.86 -8.01 21.56
CA THR A 19 -2.55 -7.75 20.95
C THR A 19 -1.56 -7.22 21.99
N PRO A 20 -0.40 -7.88 22.21
CA PRO A 20 0.60 -7.39 23.13
C PRO A 20 1.25 -6.09 22.62
N LYS A 21 1.67 -5.24 23.58
CA LYS A 21 2.42 -4.03 23.24
C LYS A 21 3.79 -4.41 22.65
N ARG A 22 4.25 -3.59 21.71
CA ARG A 22 5.56 -3.71 21.04
C ARG A 22 6.23 -2.34 21.03
N ASN A 23 7.56 -2.31 20.91
CA ASN A 23 8.35 -1.06 20.90
C ASN A 23 8.33 -0.35 19.53
N PHE A 24 7.29 -0.57 18.72
CA PHE A 24 7.10 0.09 17.44
C PHE A 24 5.60 0.30 17.17
N LYS A 25 5.29 1.24 16.26
CA LYS A 25 3.91 1.47 15.81
C LYS A 25 3.43 0.29 14.96
N GLN A 26 2.45 -0.45 15.46
CA GLN A 26 1.90 -1.62 14.78
C GLN A 26 0.91 -1.20 13.69
N SER A 27 0.91 -1.94 12.57
CA SER A 27 -0.12 -1.84 11.54
C SER A 27 -1.29 -2.77 11.86
N VAL A 28 -2.45 -2.48 11.29
CA VAL A 28 -3.64 -3.36 11.37
C VAL A 28 -3.91 -3.90 9.98
N GLU A 29 -4.15 -5.21 9.89
CA GLU A 29 -4.48 -5.90 8.63
C GLU A 29 -5.96 -6.30 8.61
N LEU A 30 -6.56 -6.25 7.42
CA LEU A 30 -7.92 -6.72 7.17
C LEU A 30 -7.83 -7.96 6.27
N ILE A 31 -8.27 -9.10 6.78
CA ILE A 31 -8.26 -10.38 6.07
C ILE A 31 -9.71 -10.74 5.75
N ILE A 32 -10.00 -11.00 4.48
CA ILE A 32 -11.34 -11.32 3.99
C ILE A 32 -11.27 -12.66 3.25
N ASN A 33 -12.03 -13.64 3.73
CA ASN A 33 -12.21 -14.91 3.05
C ASN A 33 -13.46 -14.83 2.17
N LEU A 34 -13.27 -14.93 0.86
CA LEU A 34 -14.34 -14.93 -0.12
C LEU A 34 -14.83 -16.37 -0.32
N ARG A 35 -16.15 -16.56 -0.36
CA ARG A 35 -16.79 -17.82 -0.75
C ARG A 35 -17.41 -17.65 -2.13
N ASP A 36 -17.47 -18.73 -2.89
CA ASP A 36 -18.13 -18.78 -4.20
C ASP A 36 -17.50 -17.87 -5.27
N VAL A 37 -16.20 -17.55 -5.14
CA VAL A 37 -15.42 -16.80 -6.13
C VAL A 37 -14.41 -17.74 -6.80
N ASP A 38 -14.59 -17.96 -8.10
CA ASP A 38 -13.65 -18.75 -8.91
C ASP A 38 -12.52 -17.85 -9.45
N LEU A 39 -11.37 -17.86 -8.78
CA LEU A 39 -10.18 -17.08 -9.16
C LEU A 39 -9.45 -17.61 -10.42
N SER A 40 -9.88 -18.75 -10.96
CA SER A 40 -9.35 -19.30 -12.21
C SER A 40 -9.76 -18.44 -13.40
N LYS A 41 -10.92 -17.79 -13.32
CA LYS A 41 -11.39 -16.83 -14.32
C LYS A 41 -10.76 -15.47 -14.03
N PRO A 42 -10.01 -14.88 -15.00
CA PRO A 42 -9.36 -13.58 -14.80
C PRO A 42 -10.32 -12.46 -14.39
N GLU A 43 -11.55 -12.47 -14.90
CA GLU A 43 -12.61 -11.50 -14.62
C GLU A 43 -13.02 -11.44 -13.14
N ASN A 44 -12.82 -12.53 -12.40
CA ASN A 44 -13.17 -12.62 -10.97
C ASN A 44 -12.05 -12.16 -10.04
N ARG A 45 -10.86 -11.83 -10.58
CA ARG A 45 -9.75 -11.35 -9.76
C ARG A 45 -10.02 -9.92 -9.31
N ILE A 46 -9.89 -9.69 -8.01
CA ILE A 46 -10.11 -8.38 -7.41
C ILE A 46 -8.77 -7.64 -7.36
N GLN A 47 -8.63 -6.60 -8.18
CA GLN A 47 -7.49 -5.70 -8.16
C GLN A 47 -7.99 -4.26 -8.13
N GLU A 48 -8.25 -3.78 -6.91
CA GLU A 48 -8.85 -2.46 -6.68
C GLU A 48 -7.86 -1.51 -6.01
N LEU A 49 -7.93 -0.24 -6.42
CA LEU A 49 -7.26 0.86 -5.74
C LEU A 49 -8.25 1.50 -4.77
N ILE A 50 -7.99 1.35 -3.47
CA ILE A 50 -8.87 1.90 -2.42
C ILE A 50 -8.13 2.99 -1.67
N GLU A 51 -8.65 4.22 -1.74
CA GLU A 51 -8.18 5.33 -0.91
C GLU A 51 -8.73 5.20 0.51
N LEU A 52 -7.83 5.24 1.49
CA LEU A 52 -8.24 5.19 2.89
C LEU A 52 -8.81 6.55 3.31
N PRO A 53 -9.99 6.59 3.97
CA PRO A 53 -10.61 7.84 4.43
C PRO A 53 -9.79 8.53 5.54
N HIS A 54 -8.90 7.78 6.19
CA HIS A 54 -7.98 8.28 7.19
C HIS A 54 -6.55 7.88 6.79
N PRO A 55 -5.62 8.84 6.69
CA PRO A 55 -4.24 8.55 6.34
C PRO A 55 -3.56 7.63 7.35
N ILE A 56 -2.64 6.80 6.84
CA ILE A 56 -1.80 5.96 7.68
C ILE A 56 -0.77 6.85 8.38
N GLY A 57 -0.62 6.72 9.69
CA GLY A 57 0.37 7.50 10.47
C GLY A 57 1.85 7.13 10.22
N LYS A 58 2.14 6.42 9.13
CA LYS A 58 3.46 6.02 8.66
C LYS A 58 3.68 6.63 7.27
N LYS A 59 4.88 7.16 7.02
CA LYS A 59 5.25 7.65 5.70
C LYS A 59 5.16 6.51 4.67
N VAL A 60 4.36 6.72 3.62
CA VAL A 60 4.32 5.83 2.47
C VAL A 60 5.42 6.30 1.53
N ASN A 61 6.37 5.40 1.23
CA ASN A 61 7.46 5.73 0.32
C ASN A 61 6.97 5.61 -1.12
N VAL A 62 7.08 6.69 -1.91
CA VAL A 62 6.62 6.74 -3.30
C VAL A 62 7.80 7.06 -4.22
N CYS A 63 8.01 6.18 -5.20
CA CYS A 63 8.95 6.42 -6.30
C CYS A 63 8.18 6.77 -7.57
N VAL A 64 8.59 7.82 -8.26
CA VAL A 64 7.95 8.30 -9.50
C VAL A 64 8.93 8.23 -10.65
N PHE A 65 8.51 7.69 -11.79
CA PHE A 65 9.28 7.73 -13.02
C PHE A 65 8.79 8.90 -13.87
N ALA A 66 9.61 9.92 -14.06
CA ALA A 66 9.23 11.12 -14.79
C ALA A 66 10.46 11.88 -15.27
N THR A 67 10.33 12.62 -16.37
CA THR A 67 11.38 13.48 -16.93
C THR A 67 10.92 14.94 -17.01
N GLY A 68 11.87 15.87 -17.16
CA GLY A 68 11.60 17.30 -17.37
C GLY A 68 10.69 17.91 -16.29
N ASP A 69 9.66 18.65 -16.72
CA ASP A 69 8.75 19.36 -15.80
C ASP A 69 7.98 18.43 -14.86
N MET A 70 7.68 17.20 -15.29
CA MET A 70 6.97 16.23 -14.46
C MET A 70 7.87 15.70 -13.32
N ALA A 71 9.18 15.56 -13.57
CA ALA A 71 10.13 15.22 -12.53
C ALA A 71 10.19 16.31 -11.44
N LEU A 72 10.20 17.58 -11.85
CA LEU A 72 10.18 18.71 -10.93
C LEU A 72 8.88 18.77 -10.11
N LYS A 73 7.73 18.54 -10.75
CA LYS A 73 6.43 18.46 -10.07
C LYS A 73 6.38 17.32 -9.07
N ALA A 74 6.88 16.13 -9.42
CA ALA A 74 6.93 14.96 -8.54
C ALA A 74 7.81 15.21 -7.31
N LYS A 75 9.01 15.80 -7.49
CA LYS A 75 9.90 16.20 -6.39
C LYS A 75 9.20 17.19 -5.45
N ARG A 76 8.50 18.19 -6.00
CA ARG A 76 7.74 19.18 -5.20
C ARG A 76 6.53 18.59 -4.47
N ALA A 77 5.88 17.58 -5.06
CA ALA A 77 4.76 16.87 -4.47
C ALA A 77 5.17 15.92 -3.32
N GLY A 78 6.47 15.75 -3.07
CA GLY A 78 6.99 14.96 -1.96
C GLY A 78 7.27 13.49 -2.30
N ALA A 79 7.47 13.15 -3.58
CA ALA A 79 7.99 11.84 -3.96
C ALA A 79 9.35 11.59 -3.30
N ASP A 80 9.53 10.40 -2.70
CA ASP A 80 10.78 10.01 -2.03
C ASP A 80 11.91 9.78 -3.02
N MET A 81 11.57 9.34 -4.23
CA MET A 81 12.51 9.09 -5.30
C MET A 81 11.88 9.47 -6.63
N VAL A 82 12.65 10.12 -7.50
CA VAL A 82 12.27 10.37 -8.89
C VAL A 82 13.35 9.81 -9.78
N LEU A 83 12.97 8.92 -10.68
CA LEU A 83 13.86 8.19 -11.57
C LEU A 83 13.66 8.66 -13.01
N GLU A 84 14.76 9.04 -13.65
CA GLU A 84 14.81 9.37 -15.07
C GLU A 84 15.27 8.15 -15.88
N LYS A 85 15.21 8.24 -17.21
CA LYS A 85 15.46 7.10 -18.10
C LYS A 85 16.88 6.52 -17.89
N GLU A 86 17.84 7.42 -17.72
CA GLU A 86 19.26 7.10 -17.51
C GLU A 86 19.48 6.35 -16.18
N ASP A 87 18.71 6.69 -15.14
CA ASP A 87 18.77 6.00 -13.85
C ASP A 87 18.30 4.55 -13.97
N ILE A 88 17.21 4.32 -14.72
CA ILE A 88 16.65 2.99 -14.96
C ILE A 88 17.64 2.11 -15.73
N GLU A 89 18.21 2.65 -16.81
CA GLU A 89 19.21 1.94 -17.61
C GLU A 89 20.47 1.58 -16.78
N GLY A 90 20.92 2.51 -15.93
CA GLY A 90 22.03 2.26 -15.01
C GLY A 90 21.74 1.20 -13.94
N MET A 91 20.47 0.93 -13.63
CA MET A 91 20.05 -0.11 -12.69
C MET A 91 19.86 -1.48 -13.35
N ALA A 92 19.68 -1.56 -14.67
CA ALA A 92 19.41 -2.82 -15.38
C ALA A 92 20.47 -3.90 -15.13
N ASN A 93 21.74 -3.51 -15.01
CA ASN A 93 22.86 -4.45 -14.83
C ASN A 93 23.40 -4.54 -13.39
N ASN A 94 22.81 -3.81 -12.44
CA ASN A 94 23.30 -3.76 -11.06
C ASN A 94 22.24 -4.19 -10.04
N LYS A 95 22.22 -5.48 -9.72
CA LYS A 95 21.28 -6.10 -8.76
C LYS A 95 21.28 -5.47 -7.36
N LYS A 96 22.36 -4.78 -6.95
CA LYS A 96 22.40 -4.06 -5.67
C LYS A 96 21.64 -2.73 -5.73
N ARG A 97 21.57 -2.09 -6.90
CA ARG A 97 20.86 -0.82 -7.12
C ARG A 97 19.38 -1.03 -7.48
N GLN A 98 18.99 -2.25 -7.85
CA GLN A 98 17.59 -2.65 -8.09
C GLN A 98 16.78 -2.89 -6.81
N ARG A 99 17.44 -3.00 -5.66
CA ARG A 99 16.83 -3.33 -4.36
C ARG A 99 16.56 -2.10 -3.52
#